data_AF-A0A1I1AJ30-F1
#
_entry.id   AF-A0A1I1AJ30-F1
#
_cell.length_a   1.000
_cell.length_b   1.000
_cell.length_c   1.000
_cell.angle_alpha   90.00
_cell.angle_beta   90.00
_cell.angle_gamma   90.00
#
_symmetry.space_group_name_H-M   'P 1'
#
loop_
_entity.id
_entity.type
_entity.pdbx_description
1 polymer ?
#
loop_
_entity_poly.entity_id
_entity_poly.type
_entity_poly.pdbx_seq_one_letter_code
_entity_poly.pdbx_strand_id
1 'polypeptide(L)'
;MDHSRTPLFDALLRHKERNPVQFHIPGHKKGAGMDPEFRSFVGQNVLDIDLINIAPLDDLHQPVSVILEAQRLAADAFGADATFFSVQGTSTAIMAMILSVCGHGDKIIVPRNVHKSILSAIIFAGARPVFLSPARDRNLGIDHGVTTQSVRRALERHPDASAVLVINPTYYGVCANLKEIVDLVHEYDIPVLVDEAHGALIHFSSELPLSAMAAGADMAATSVHKLGGSMTQSSVLNVKGALVNVQRVQTILSLLTTTSTSYPLLASLDAARRHLATNGRELAANAVARAGQARAEINAIPGLYCFGEDILGEEATFDYDPTKLTIHVRHLGITGYDAENWLRDKFNIEVELSDMYNILCLVTPGDDDTSMGILLAALRELSDTYMGKGEIKELVVEIPQIPHLSLTPRDAFYGETEIVPFRASAGRIIAEFIYVYPPGIPILLPGEVISQDNIDYIVDHLEVGLPVKGPEDRNVEFVKVIVEETAIS
;
A
#
# COMPACT_ATOMS: atom_id res chain seq x y z
N MET A 1 -27.35 -6.81 4.24
CA MET A 1 -28.14 -5.56 4.01
C MET A 1 -28.58 -5.47 2.54
N ASP A 2 -29.27 -4.42 2.08
CA ASP A 2 -29.57 -4.23 0.64
C ASP A 2 -28.38 -3.59 -0.09
N HIS A 3 -27.59 -4.43 -0.75
CA HIS A 3 -26.37 -4.01 -1.45
C HIS A 3 -26.60 -3.38 -2.81
N SER A 4 -27.83 -3.40 -3.36
CA SER A 4 -28.12 -2.80 -4.67
C SER A 4 -28.13 -1.26 -4.65
N ARG A 5 -28.18 -0.67 -3.46
CA ARG A 5 -28.29 0.78 -3.24
C ARG A 5 -26.93 1.45 -3.12
N THR A 6 -26.87 2.72 -3.50
CA THR A 6 -25.73 3.61 -3.28
C THR A 6 -26.20 4.87 -2.54
N PRO A 7 -26.40 4.81 -1.21
CA PRO A 7 -27.04 5.89 -0.45
C PRO A 7 -26.48 7.28 -0.73
N LEU A 8 -25.15 7.41 -0.83
CA LEU A 8 -24.48 8.68 -1.06
C LEU A 8 -24.56 9.08 -2.53
N PHE A 9 -24.23 8.18 -3.45
CA PHE A 9 -24.28 8.51 -4.88
C PHE A 9 -25.72 8.85 -5.33
N ASP A 10 -26.71 8.10 -4.85
CA ASP A 10 -28.12 8.35 -5.14
C ASP A 10 -28.56 9.71 -4.56
N ALA A 11 -28.03 10.10 -3.39
CA ALA A 11 -28.30 11.41 -2.80
C ALA A 11 -27.71 12.56 -3.63
N LEU A 12 -26.51 12.37 -4.18
CA LEU A 12 -25.87 13.32 -5.10
C LEU A 12 -26.67 13.46 -6.40
N LEU A 13 -27.15 12.35 -6.98
CA LEU A 13 -28.00 12.39 -8.17
C LEU A 13 -29.31 13.14 -7.91
N ARG A 14 -29.99 12.86 -6.79
CA ARG A 14 -31.20 13.61 -6.40
C ARG A 14 -30.92 15.10 -6.16
N HIS A 15 -29.77 15.43 -5.58
CA HIS A 15 -29.37 16.83 -5.37
C HIS A 15 -29.15 17.54 -6.71
N LYS A 16 -28.45 16.88 -7.65
CA LYS A 16 -28.27 17.36 -9.03
C LYS A 16 -29.62 17.62 -9.71
N GLU A 17 -30.56 16.68 -9.64
CA GLU A 17 -31.89 16.80 -10.27
C GLU A 17 -32.71 17.99 -9.76
N ARG A 18 -32.61 18.32 -8.47
CA ARG A 18 -33.27 19.51 -7.90
C ARG A 18 -32.70 20.82 -8.42
N ASN A 19 -31.52 20.79 -9.05
CA ASN A 19 -30.79 21.92 -9.59
C ASN A 19 -30.81 23.18 -8.69
N PRO A 20 -30.35 23.08 -7.43
CA PRO A 20 -30.35 24.23 -6.53
C PRO A 20 -29.39 25.32 -7.02
N VAL A 21 -29.76 26.58 -6.76
CA VAL A 21 -28.91 27.75 -7.00
C VAL A 21 -27.83 27.81 -5.91
N GLN A 22 -26.56 27.80 -6.32
CA GLN A 22 -25.42 27.66 -5.41
C GLN A 22 -24.85 29.01 -4.96
N PHE A 23 -25.15 29.42 -3.72
CA PHE A 23 -24.45 30.51 -3.03
C PHE A 23 -23.38 30.04 -2.02
N HIS A 24 -23.01 28.75 -2.07
CA HIS A 24 -21.94 28.13 -1.27
C HIS A 24 -20.75 27.72 -2.16
N ILE A 25 -19.61 27.33 -1.56
CA ILE A 25 -18.48 26.71 -2.28
C ILE A 25 -18.85 25.32 -2.84
N PRO A 26 -18.16 24.75 -3.84
CA PRO A 26 -16.98 25.28 -4.52
C PRO A 26 -17.23 26.50 -5.43
N GLY A 27 -16.20 27.33 -5.59
CA GLY A 27 -16.28 28.58 -6.37
C GLY A 27 -16.54 28.39 -7.87
N HIS A 28 -16.30 27.20 -8.42
CA HIS A 28 -16.55 26.94 -9.84
C HIS A 28 -18.05 26.84 -10.18
N LYS A 29 -18.95 26.70 -9.19
CA LYS A 29 -20.42 26.69 -9.40
C LYS A 29 -20.87 25.75 -10.53
N LYS A 30 -20.62 24.44 -10.37
CA LYS A 30 -20.85 23.43 -11.41
C LYS A 30 -20.08 23.68 -12.72
N GLY A 31 -18.97 24.41 -12.64
CA GLY A 31 -18.03 24.66 -13.74
C GLY A 31 -18.15 26.03 -14.40
N ALA A 32 -19.16 26.85 -14.06
CA ALA A 32 -19.32 28.19 -14.62
C ALA A 32 -18.12 29.13 -14.34
N GLY A 33 -17.48 28.99 -13.18
CA GLY A 33 -16.28 29.75 -12.80
C GLY A 33 -14.96 29.05 -13.12
N MET A 34 -14.98 27.98 -13.92
CA MET A 34 -13.81 27.19 -14.29
C MET A 34 -13.25 27.63 -15.65
N ASP A 35 -11.97 27.33 -15.89
CA ASP A 35 -11.40 27.40 -17.23
C ASP A 35 -12.25 26.59 -18.25
N PRO A 36 -12.64 27.18 -19.40
CA PRO A 36 -13.52 26.51 -20.35
C PRO A 36 -12.98 25.22 -20.96
N GLU A 37 -11.66 25.14 -21.22
CA GLU A 37 -11.03 23.96 -21.80
C GLU A 37 -11.09 22.79 -20.81
N PHE A 38 -10.67 23.05 -19.57
CA PHE A 38 -10.72 22.03 -18.53
C PHE A 38 -12.16 21.64 -18.15
N ARG A 39 -13.09 22.60 -18.12
CA ARG A 39 -14.52 22.31 -17.91
C ARG A 39 -15.06 21.33 -18.95
N SER A 40 -14.73 21.54 -20.22
CA SER A 40 -15.17 20.67 -21.31
C SER A 40 -14.55 19.27 -21.20
N PHE A 41 -13.29 19.19 -20.79
CA PHE A 41 -12.58 17.93 -20.61
C PHE A 41 -13.14 17.08 -19.46
N VAL A 42 -13.28 17.67 -18.27
CA VAL A 42 -13.79 16.96 -17.08
C VAL A 42 -15.25 16.55 -17.24
N GLY A 43 -16.04 17.40 -17.88
CA GLY A 43 -17.44 17.14 -18.18
C GLY A 43 -18.41 17.48 -17.05
N GLN A 44 -19.64 17.81 -17.43
CA GLN A 44 -20.65 18.37 -16.54
C GLN A 44 -21.08 17.40 -15.43
N ASN A 45 -21.06 16.09 -15.67
CA ASN A 45 -21.54 15.11 -14.69
C ASN A 45 -20.70 15.07 -13.41
N VAL A 46 -19.37 15.17 -13.52
CA VAL A 46 -18.49 15.23 -12.35
C VAL A 46 -18.66 16.57 -11.64
N LEU A 47 -18.71 17.67 -12.39
CA LEU A 47 -18.84 19.02 -11.85
C LEU A 47 -20.19 19.26 -11.14
N ASP A 48 -21.24 18.53 -11.52
CA ASP A 48 -22.55 18.61 -10.86
C ASP A 48 -22.58 17.94 -9.48
N ILE A 49 -21.70 16.97 -9.24
CA ILE A 49 -21.59 16.23 -7.97
C ILE A 49 -20.36 16.63 -7.14
N ASP A 50 -19.54 17.56 -7.65
CA ASP A 50 -18.46 18.19 -6.90
C ASP A 50 -19.04 19.23 -5.93
N LEU A 51 -19.41 18.73 -4.76
CA LEU A 51 -20.11 19.42 -3.69
C LEU A 51 -19.31 19.32 -2.39
N ILE A 52 -19.82 19.97 -1.36
CA ILE A 52 -19.26 19.95 0.00
C ILE A 52 -20.31 19.44 1.00
N ASN A 53 -19.96 19.39 2.28
CA ASN A 53 -20.81 19.05 3.42
C ASN A 53 -21.95 20.07 3.62
N ILE A 54 -22.97 19.98 2.78
CA ILE A 54 -24.23 20.71 2.90
C ILE A 54 -25.34 19.75 3.31
N ALA A 55 -26.32 20.20 4.09
CA ALA A 55 -27.58 19.46 4.20
C ALA A 55 -28.20 19.38 2.79
N PRO A 56 -28.54 18.21 2.23
CA PRO A 56 -28.81 16.89 2.82
C PRO A 56 -27.72 15.80 2.58
N LEU A 57 -26.50 16.18 2.25
CA LEU A 57 -25.42 15.30 1.78
C LEU A 57 -24.49 14.78 2.89
N ASP A 58 -24.87 14.99 4.16
CA ASP A 58 -24.13 14.56 5.35
C ASP A 58 -22.76 15.25 5.50
N ASP A 59 -22.02 14.88 6.55
CA ASP A 59 -20.64 15.34 6.79
C ASP A 59 -19.75 14.12 7.10
N LEU A 60 -18.61 13.96 6.40
CA LEU A 60 -17.70 12.83 6.64
C LEU A 60 -17.05 12.87 8.04
N HIS A 61 -16.87 14.06 8.63
CA HIS A 61 -16.30 14.22 9.96
C HIS A 61 -17.22 13.70 11.06
N GLN A 62 -18.54 13.76 10.83
CA GLN A 62 -19.56 13.26 11.74
C GLN A 62 -20.77 12.72 10.97
N PRO A 63 -20.64 11.51 10.36
CA PRO A 63 -21.70 10.95 9.53
C PRO A 63 -22.95 10.63 10.36
N VAL A 64 -24.10 11.13 9.94
CA VAL A 64 -25.39 10.86 10.62
C VAL A 64 -26.49 10.38 9.67
N SER A 65 -26.26 10.43 8.36
CA SER A 65 -27.27 10.12 7.34
C SER A 65 -26.69 9.28 6.18
N VAL A 66 -26.57 9.83 4.97
CA VAL A 66 -26.26 9.07 3.75
C VAL A 66 -24.84 8.52 3.73
N ILE A 67 -23.87 9.22 4.35
CA ILE A 67 -22.50 8.72 4.50
C ILE A 67 -22.48 7.60 5.53
N LEU A 68 -23.19 7.76 6.65
CA LEU A 68 -23.30 6.70 7.68
C LEU A 68 -23.96 5.43 7.12
N GLU A 69 -25.00 5.57 6.30
CA GLU A 69 -25.65 4.43 5.64
C GLU A 69 -24.69 3.74 4.65
N ALA A 70 -23.96 4.51 3.83
CA ALA A 70 -22.96 3.96 2.91
C ALA A 70 -21.83 3.23 3.64
N GLN A 71 -21.35 3.78 4.76
CA GLN A 71 -20.34 3.17 5.63
C GLN A 71 -20.83 1.88 6.29
N ARG A 72 -22.10 1.80 6.71
CA ARG A 72 -22.70 0.56 7.24
C ARG A 72 -22.80 -0.53 6.18
N LEU A 73 -23.20 -0.17 4.97
CA LEU A 73 -23.21 -1.11 3.85
C LEU A 73 -21.80 -1.59 3.50
N ALA A 74 -20.79 -0.70 3.60
CA ALA A 74 -19.40 -1.09 3.45
C ALA A 74 -18.94 -2.05 4.55
N ALA A 75 -19.28 -1.78 5.81
CA ALA A 75 -18.96 -2.69 6.92
C ALA A 75 -19.52 -4.10 6.70
N ASP A 76 -20.79 -4.20 6.28
CA ASP A 76 -21.42 -5.48 5.91
C ASP A 76 -20.70 -6.15 4.73
N ALA A 77 -20.27 -5.38 3.72
CA ALA A 77 -19.59 -5.91 2.54
C ALA A 77 -18.15 -6.40 2.80
N PHE A 78 -17.42 -5.74 3.70
CA PHE A 78 -16.03 -6.06 4.06
C PHE A 78 -15.93 -6.94 5.32
N GLY A 79 -17.05 -7.39 5.89
CA GLY A 79 -17.08 -8.27 7.07
C GLY A 79 -16.57 -7.61 8.37
N ALA A 80 -16.76 -6.30 8.49
CA ALA A 80 -16.31 -5.48 9.61
C ALA A 80 -17.50 -5.03 10.49
N ASP A 81 -17.21 -4.63 11.74
CA ASP A 81 -18.23 -4.06 12.64
C ASP A 81 -18.49 -2.58 12.30
N ALA A 82 -17.44 -1.87 11.85
CA ALA A 82 -17.51 -0.52 11.32
C ALA A 82 -16.52 -0.34 10.16
N THR A 83 -16.90 0.47 9.18
CA THR A 83 -16.02 0.86 8.07
C THR A 83 -16.05 2.37 7.91
N PHE A 84 -14.88 2.97 7.81
CA PHE A 84 -14.72 4.40 7.56
C PHE A 84 -14.22 4.66 6.14
N PHE A 85 -14.68 5.74 5.53
CA PHE A 85 -14.23 6.17 4.20
C PHE A 85 -13.08 7.15 4.34
N SER A 86 -12.08 7.02 3.47
CA SER A 86 -10.96 7.97 3.34
C SER A 86 -10.80 8.36 1.88
N VAL A 87 -10.69 9.67 1.63
CA VAL A 87 -10.47 10.27 0.30
C VAL A 87 -9.07 10.86 0.13
N GLN A 88 -8.17 10.61 1.09
CA GLN A 88 -6.76 11.03 1.07
C GLN A 88 -5.82 9.81 1.04
N GLY A 89 -6.26 8.78 0.34
CA GLY A 89 -5.57 7.51 0.18
C GLY A 89 -5.55 6.66 1.44
N THR A 90 -5.09 5.43 1.25
CA THR A 90 -4.89 4.44 2.32
C THR A 90 -3.81 4.88 3.31
N SER A 91 -2.91 5.79 2.89
CA SER A 91 -1.97 6.45 3.79
C SER A 91 -2.68 7.08 4.99
N THR A 92 -3.80 7.79 4.77
CA THR A 92 -4.58 8.43 5.84
C THR A 92 -5.29 7.38 6.71
N ALA A 93 -5.81 6.32 6.10
CA ALA A 93 -6.42 5.20 6.82
C ALA A 93 -5.40 4.49 7.73
N ILE A 94 -4.20 4.22 7.25
CA ILE A 94 -3.09 3.62 8.01
C ILE A 94 -2.64 4.54 9.14
N MET A 95 -2.49 5.84 8.87
CA MET A 95 -2.13 6.80 9.92
C MET A 95 -3.19 6.83 11.02
N ALA A 96 -4.47 6.83 10.65
CA ALA A 96 -5.54 6.78 11.62
C ALA A 96 -5.57 5.48 12.42
N MET A 97 -5.35 4.35 11.75
CA MET A 97 -5.24 3.03 12.36
C MET A 97 -4.17 3.05 13.47
N ILE A 98 -2.96 3.51 13.18
CA ILE A 98 -1.85 3.54 14.17
C ILE A 98 -2.07 4.60 15.26
N LEU A 99 -2.42 5.84 14.90
CA LEU A 99 -2.63 6.94 15.86
C LEU A 99 -3.83 6.69 16.80
N SER A 100 -4.76 5.81 16.41
CA SER A 100 -5.88 5.43 17.26
C SER A 100 -5.45 4.48 18.40
N VAL A 101 -4.34 3.74 18.26
CA VAL A 101 -3.88 2.77 19.27
C VAL A 101 -2.54 3.12 19.92
N CYS A 102 -1.67 3.85 19.23
CA CYS A 102 -0.35 4.21 19.72
C CYS A 102 -0.28 5.68 20.17
N GLY A 103 0.27 5.91 21.35
CA GLY A 103 0.69 7.21 21.87
C GLY A 103 2.21 7.41 21.86
N HIS A 104 2.66 8.49 22.51
CA HIS A 104 4.08 8.77 22.68
C HIS A 104 4.73 7.76 23.64
N GLY A 105 5.82 7.14 23.21
CA GLY A 105 6.58 6.16 23.98
C GLY A 105 6.08 4.72 23.87
N ASP A 106 4.84 4.53 23.41
CA ASP A 106 4.24 3.21 23.16
C ASP A 106 5.04 2.41 22.14
N LYS A 107 5.10 1.09 22.33
CA LYS A 107 5.77 0.20 21.39
C LYS A 107 4.79 -0.33 20.36
N ILE A 108 5.23 -0.44 19.12
CA ILE A 108 4.47 -1.10 18.05
C ILE A 108 5.37 -2.09 17.33
N ILE A 109 4.93 -3.34 17.23
CA ILE A 109 5.65 -4.37 16.48
C ILE A 109 5.23 -4.25 15.02
N VAL A 110 6.20 -4.07 14.12
CA VAL A 110 5.94 -3.81 12.70
C VAL A 110 6.95 -4.54 11.80
N PRO A 111 6.60 -4.95 10.57
CA PRO A 111 7.55 -5.48 9.62
C PRO A 111 8.57 -4.42 9.19
N ARG A 112 9.74 -4.83 8.70
CA ARG A 112 10.72 -3.88 8.15
C ARG A 112 10.31 -3.32 6.78
N ASN A 113 9.62 -4.11 5.97
CA ASN A 113 9.16 -3.77 4.62
C ASN A 113 7.86 -2.94 4.60
N VAL A 114 7.69 -2.03 5.57
CA VAL A 114 6.48 -1.21 5.72
C VAL A 114 6.46 -0.02 4.75
N HIS A 115 5.25 0.31 4.30
CA HIS A 115 5.01 1.50 3.49
C HIS A 115 5.30 2.78 4.29
N LYS A 116 5.75 3.84 3.60
CA LYS A 116 6.12 5.14 4.22
C LYS A 116 5.06 5.72 5.17
N SER A 117 3.77 5.48 4.91
CA SER A 117 2.68 6.00 5.76
C SER A 117 2.68 5.41 7.16
N ILE A 118 3.10 4.16 7.32
CA ILE A 118 3.26 3.50 8.62
C ILE A 118 4.35 4.22 9.42
N LEU A 119 5.49 4.49 8.78
CA LEU A 119 6.60 5.23 9.40
C LEU A 119 6.22 6.67 9.75
N SER A 120 5.51 7.36 8.87
CA SER A 120 4.97 8.70 9.18
C SER A 120 4.04 8.66 10.40
N ALA A 121 3.17 7.64 10.51
CA ALA A 121 2.30 7.48 11.65
C ALA A 121 3.07 7.22 12.96
N ILE A 122 4.13 6.40 12.90
CA ILE A 122 5.03 6.13 14.04
C ILE A 122 5.70 7.44 14.51
N ILE A 123 6.19 8.26 13.57
CA ILE A 123 6.76 9.58 13.89
C ILE A 123 5.70 10.49 14.54
N PHE A 124 4.51 10.60 13.95
CA PHE A 124 3.46 11.46 14.48
C PHE A 124 2.96 11.01 15.86
N ALA A 125 2.83 9.70 16.07
CA ALA A 125 2.50 9.13 17.38
C ALA A 125 3.62 9.39 18.40
N GLY A 126 4.88 9.42 17.95
CA GLY A 126 6.05 9.29 18.82
C GLY A 126 6.16 7.89 19.39
N ALA A 127 5.70 6.88 18.64
CA ALA A 127 5.78 5.48 19.01
C ALA A 127 7.19 4.93 18.77
N ARG A 128 7.52 3.83 19.44
CA ARG A 128 8.80 3.12 19.33
C ARG A 128 8.60 1.84 18.50
N PRO A 129 9.12 1.78 17.26
CA PRO A 129 8.97 0.59 16.44
C PRO A 129 9.85 -0.56 16.96
N VAL A 130 9.29 -1.76 16.97
CA VAL A 130 10.00 -3.03 17.12
C VAL A 130 9.92 -3.74 15.77
N PHE A 131 11.03 -3.74 15.02
CA PHE A 131 11.04 -4.27 13.66
C PHE A 131 11.13 -5.81 13.62
N LEU A 132 10.27 -6.41 12.81
CA LEU A 132 10.36 -7.80 12.37
C LEU A 132 11.00 -7.86 10.99
N SER A 133 12.03 -8.70 10.84
CA SER A 133 12.57 -9.01 9.51
C SER A 133 11.57 -9.90 8.75
N PRO A 134 11.13 -9.50 7.54
CA PRO A 134 10.35 -10.40 6.69
C PRO A 134 11.20 -11.59 6.24
N ALA A 135 10.54 -12.71 5.92
CA ALA A 135 11.23 -13.81 5.24
C ALA A 135 11.62 -13.38 3.83
N ARG A 136 12.76 -13.86 3.33
CA ARG A 136 13.32 -13.40 2.06
C ARG A 136 13.55 -14.54 1.09
N ASP A 137 13.11 -14.33 -0.13
CA ASP A 137 13.43 -15.20 -1.26
C ASP A 137 14.70 -14.71 -1.95
N ARG A 138 15.79 -15.48 -1.82
CA ARG A 138 17.06 -15.14 -2.48
C ARG A 138 17.06 -15.44 -3.98
N ASN A 139 16.17 -16.33 -4.43
CA ASN A 139 16.08 -16.68 -5.85
C ASN A 139 15.33 -15.58 -6.61
N LEU A 140 14.19 -15.16 -6.08
CA LEU A 140 13.36 -14.11 -6.66
C LEU A 140 13.83 -12.70 -6.28
N GLY A 141 14.56 -12.54 -5.18
CA GLY A 141 15.00 -11.23 -4.68
C GLY A 141 13.87 -10.40 -4.08
N ILE A 142 12.83 -11.05 -3.55
CA ILE A 142 11.65 -10.40 -2.96
C ILE A 142 11.52 -10.74 -1.47
N ASP A 143 10.92 -9.81 -0.72
CA ASP A 143 10.53 -10.04 0.67
C ASP A 143 9.09 -10.58 0.73
N HIS A 144 8.90 -11.63 1.52
CA HIS A 144 7.63 -12.27 1.84
C HIS A 144 7.01 -11.67 3.11
N GLY A 145 6.05 -12.39 3.70
CA GLY A 145 5.46 -12.02 4.98
C GLY A 145 6.40 -12.22 6.17
N VAL A 146 5.95 -11.79 7.35
CA VAL A 146 6.57 -12.15 8.63
C VAL A 146 6.13 -13.55 9.05
N THR A 147 7.02 -14.33 9.66
CA THR A 147 6.69 -15.66 10.18
C THR A 147 5.99 -15.58 11.53
N THR A 148 5.08 -16.52 11.81
CA THR A 148 4.42 -16.67 13.11
C THR A 148 5.46 -16.80 14.23
N GLN A 149 6.54 -17.53 13.97
CA GLN A 149 7.63 -17.69 14.93
C GLN A 149 8.33 -16.35 15.27
N SER A 150 8.49 -15.45 14.30
CA SER A 150 9.12 -14.14 14.53
C SER A 150 8.22 -13.22 15.35
N VAL A 151 6.91 -13.25 15.09
CA VAL A 151 5.88 -12.55 15.88
C VAL A 151 5.88 -13.05 17.32
N ARG A 152 5.89 -14.38 17.55
CA ARG A 152 5.95 -14.97 18.90
C ARG A 152 7.14 -14.45 19.71
N ARG A 153 8.34 -14.49 19.13
CA ARG A 153 9.56 -14.00 19.81
C ARG A 153 9.49 -12.51 20.14
N ALA A 154 8.86 -11.72 19.28
CA ALA A 154 8.70 -10.29 19.54
C ALA A 154 7.70 -10.03 20.67
N LEU A 155 6.58 -10.75 20.70
CA LEU A 155 5.58 -10.68 21.79
C LEU A 155 6.17 -11.12 23.14
N GLU A 156 6.97 -12.19 23.17
CA GLU A 156 7.65 -12.64 24.40
C GLU A 156 8.61 -11.57 24.97
N ARG A 157 9.25 -10.78 24.11
CA ARG A 157 10.18 -9.71 24.51
C ARG A 157 9.50 -8.38 24.76
N HIS A 158 8.39 -8.14 24.09
CA HIS A 158 7.63 -6.89 24.11
C HIS A 158 6.14 -7.18 24.35
N PRO A 159 5.78 -7.80 25.49
CA PRO A 159 4.38 -8.04 25.83
C PRO A 159 3.64 -6.73 26.15
N ASP A 160 4.36 -5.61 26.25
CA ASP A 160 3.86 -4.26 26.45
C ASP A 160 3.64 -3.48 25.13
N ALA A 161 3.66 -4.15 23.97
CA ALA A 161 3.36 -3.51 22.70
C ALA A 161 1.88 -3.11 22.62
N SER A 162 1.59 -1.90 22.15
CA SER A 162 0.23 -1.39 21.99
C SER A 162 -0.48 -1.98 20.77
N ALA A 163 0.28 -2.53 19.80
CA ALA A 163 -0.25 -3.20 18.61
C ALA A 163 0.81 -4.04 17.90
N VAL A 164 0.34 -5.03 17.13
CA VAL A 164 1.12 -5.71 16.09
C VAL A 164 0.55 -5.31 14.74
N LEU A 165 1.40 -4.75 13.87
CA LEU A 165 1.04 -4.49 12.48
C LEU A 165 1.57 -5.61 11.59
N VAL A 166 0.79 -6.02 10.60
CA VAL A 166 1.23 -6.92 9.52
C VAL A 166 0.80 -6.40 8.16
N ILE A 167 1.48 -6.84 7.11
CA ILE A 167 1.15 -6.51 5.73
C ILE A 167 0.60 -7.78 5.09
N ASN A 168 -0.62 -7.74 4.57
CA ASN A 168 -1.22 -8.89 3.93
C ASN A 168 -2.25 -8.46 2.86
N PRO A 169 -2.10 -8.89 1.60
CA PRO A 169 -0.92 -9.54 1.02
C PRO A 169 0.28 -8.59 0.97
N THR A 170 1.49 -9.13 0.75
CA THR A 170 2.64 -8.31 0.33
C THR A 170 2.37 -7.68 -1.04
N TYR A 171 3.23 -6.75 -1.47
CA TYR A 171 3.10 -6.09 -2.77
C TYR A 171 3.03 -7.11 -3.93
N TYR A 172 3.90 -8.13 -3.86
CA TYR A 172 4.01 -9.25 -4.81
C TYR A 172 2.86 -10.26 -4.71
N GLY A 173 1.94 -10.11 -3.75
CA GLY A 173 0.77 -10.99 -3.60
C GLY A 173 0.94 -12.13 -2.62
N VAL A 174 2.09 -12.29 -1.97
CA VAL A 174 2.32 -13.39 -1.02
C VAL A 174 1.64 -13.09 0.31
N CYS A 175 1.03 -14.10 0.91
CA CYS A 175 0.34 -14.02 2.20
C CYS A 175 1.02 -14.90 3.25
N ALA A 176 1.16 -14.35 4.46
CA ALA A 176 1.54 -15.15 5.62
C ALA A 176 0.32 -15.90 6.18
N ASN A 177 0.52 -16.80 7.15
CA ASN A 177 -0.58 -17.41 7.89
C ASN A 177 -1.26 -16.39 8.82
N LEU A 178 -2.05 -15.49 8.24
CA LEU A 178 -2.64 -14.35 8.94
C LEU A 178 -3.54 -14.78 10.09
N LYS A 179 -4.31 -15.86 9.92
CA LYS A 179 -5.20 -16.36 10.99
C LYS A 179 -4.41 -16.80 12.22
N GLU A 180 -3.33 -17.55 12.02
CA GLU A 180 -2.49 -18.01 13.12
C GLU A 180 -1.76 -16.85 13.80
N ILE A 181 -1.30 -15.86 13.03
CA ILE A 181 -0.72 -14.63 13.58
C ILE A 181 -1.76 -13.88 14.43
N VAL A 182 -2.99 -13.72 13.94
CA VAL A 182 -4.06 -13.05 14.68
C VAL A 182 -4.35 -13.77 16.00
N ASP A 183 -4.56 -15.08 15.95
CA ASP A 183 -4.84 -15.89 17.14
C ASP A 183 -3.71 -15.77 18.18
N LEU A 184 -2.45 -15.87 17.73
CA LEU A 184 -1.28 -15.72 18.57
C LEU A 184 -1.21 -14.35 19.25
N VAL A 185 -1.44 -13.26 18.51
CA VAL A 185 -1.34 -11.91 19.07
C VAL A 185 -2.46 -11.65 20.08
N HIS A 186 -3.66 -12.18 19.82
CA HIS A 186 -4.80 -12.08 20.74
C HIS A 186 -4.59 -12.84 22.05
N GLU A 187 -3.73 -13.87 22.12
CA GLU A 187 -3.31 -14.50 23.39
C GLU A 187 -2.61 -13.52 24.35
N TYR A 188 -2.12 -12.38 23.84
CA TYR A 188 -1.46 -11.33 24.61
C TYR A 188 -2.37 -10.12 24.85
N ASP A 189 -3.66 -10.18 24.48
CA ASP A 189 -4.61 -9.06 24.56
C ASP A 189 -4.17 -7.82 23.75
N ILE A 190 -3.40 -8.01 22.68
CA ILE A 190 -2.87 -6.94 21.81
C ILE A 190 -3.69 -6.88 20.50
N PRO A 191 -4.07 -5.69 19.99
CA PRO A 191 -4.77 -5.59 18.71
C PRO A 191 -3.84 -5.84 17.51
N VAL A 192 -4.41 -6.46 16.46
CA VAL A 192 -3.74 -6.68 15.18
C VAL A 192 -4.22 -5.68 14.14
N LEU A 193 -3.26 -4.94 13.57
CA LEU A 193 -3.47 -3.97 12.51
C LEU A 193 -2.97 -4.54 11.19
N VAL A 194 -3.77 -4.49 10.13
CA VAL A 194 -3.37 -5.02 8.83
C VAL A 194 -3.32 -3.93 7.78
N ASP A 195 -2.16 -3.75 7.15
CA ASP A 195 -2.08 -3.06 5.87
C ASP A 195 -2.53 -4.04 4.78
N GLU A 196 -3.80 -3.92 4.40
CA GLU A 196 -4.47 -4.69 3.35
C GLU A 196 -4.68 -3.81 2.11
N ALA A 197 -3.74 -2.89 1.84
CA ALA A 197 -3.87 -1.94 0.75
C ALA A 197 -4.10 -2.62 -0.61
N HIS A 198 -3.57 -3.82 -0.81
CA HIS A 198 -3.70 -4.61 -2.04
C HIS A 198 -4.71 -5.76 -1.93
N GLY A 199 -5.61 -5.74 -0.94
CA GLY A 199 -6.56 -6.83 -0.72
C GLY A 199 -8.03 -6.50 -0.99
N ALA A 200 -8.33 -5.45 -1.78
CA ALA A 200 -9.72 -5.00 -1.95
C ALA A 200 -10.67 -6.09 -2.49
N LEU A 201 -10.22 -6.91 -3.44
CA LEU A 201 -11.03 -7.97 -4.06
C LEU A 201 -11.12 -9.24 -3.20
N ILE A 202 -10.17 -9.43 -2.28
CA ILE A 202 -10.02 -10.63 -1.42
C ILE A 202 -11.29 -10.90 -0.61
N HIS A 203 -11.97 -9.86 -0.14
CA HIS A 203 -13.20 -9.97 0.66
C HIS A 203 -14.37 -10.63 -0.08
N PHE A 204 -14.32 -10.75 -1.40
CA PHE A 204 -15.47 -11.12 -2.24
C PHE A 204 -15.33 -12.48 -2.92
N SER A 205 -14.24 -13.21 -2.70
CA SER A 205 -14.03 -14.54 -3.30
C SER A 205 -13.22 -15.47 -2.41
N SER A 206 -13.61 -16.74 -2.37
CA SER A 206 -12.85 -17.82 -1.73
C SER A 206 -11.71 -18.38 -2.59
N GLU A 207 -11.58 -17.91 -3.84
CA GLU A 207 -10.43 -18.23 -4.73
C GLU A 207 -9.24 -17.28 -4.48
N LEU A 208 -9.43 -16.28 -3.63
CA LEU A 208 -8.39 -15.37 -3.17
C LEU A 208 -8.04 -15.69 -1.71
N PRO A 209 -6.91 -15.15 -1.20
CA PRO A 209 -6.46 -15.43 0.16
C PRO A 209 -7.46 -15.05 1.26
N LEU A 210 -7.15 -15.39 2.50
CA LEU A 210 -7.97 -14.97 3.65
C LEU A 210 -7.83 -13.45 3.87
N SER A 211 -8.97 -12.73 3.89
CA SER A 211 -8.96 -11.30 4.22
C SER A 211 -8.67 -11.04 5.71
N ALA A 212 -8.18 -9.84 6.03
CA ALA A 212 -7.87 -9.43 7.39
C ALA A 212 -9.09 -9.51 8.33
N MET A 213 -10.25 -9.06 7.85
CA MET A 213 -11.50 -9.12 8.62
C MET A 213 -11.96 -10.57 8.83
N ALA A 214 -11.77 -11.45 7.85
CA ALA A 214 -12.07 -12.87 7.97
C ALA A 214 -11.09 -13.60 8.92
N ALA A 215 -9.82 -13.18 8.93
CA ALA A 215 -8.82 -13.66 9.87
C ALA A 215 -9.08 -13.23 11.33
N GLY A 216 -9.87 -12.17 11.52
CA GLY A 216 -10.21 -11.64 12.85
C GLY A 216 -9.34 -10.47 13.30
N ALA A 217 -8.59 -9.84 12.40
CA ALA A 217 -7.82 -8.65 12.73
C ALA A 217 -8.73 -7.51 13.18
N ASP A 218 -8.21 -6.65 14.06
CA ASP A 218 -8.96 -5.58 14.71
C ASP A 218 -9.16 -4.35 13.82
N MET A 219 -8.17 -4.07 12.96
CA MET A 219 -8.29 -3.04 11.93
C MET A 219 -7.59 -3.45 10.63
N ALA A 220 -8.17 -3.08 9.49
CA ALA A 220 -7.52 -3.24 8.19
C ALA A 220 -7.75 -2.03 7.28
N ALA A 221 -6.66 -1.50 6.73
CA ALA A 221 -6.70 -0.40 5.77
C ALA A 221 -6.66 -0.97 4.34
N THR A 222 -7.67 -0.68 3.52
CA THR A 222 -7.83 -1.28 2.19
C THR A 222 -7.92 -0.20 1.10
N SER A 223 -7.11 -0.31 0.05
CA SER A 223 -7.14 0.64 -1.08
C SER A 223 -8.16 0.20 -2.12
N VAL A 224 -9.37 0.72 -2.02
CA VAL A 224 -10.43 0.42 -3.01
C VAL A 224 -10.04 0.91 -4.41
N HIS A 225 -9.25 2.00 -4.51
CA HIS A 225 -8.80 2.50 -5.82
C HIS A 225 -7.76 1.62 -6.52
N LYS A 226 -7.06 0.74 -5.79
CA LYS A 226 -6.03 -0.12 -6.39
C LYS A 226 -6.67 -1.28 -7.14
N LEU A 227 -7.52 -2.05 -6.46
CA LEU A 227 -8.07 -3.31 -6.98
C LEU A 227 -9.59 -3.42 -6.84
N GLY A 228 -10.24 -2.42 -6.23
CA GLY A 228 -11.69 -2.40 -5.98
C GLY A 228 -12.50 -1.55 -6.95
N GLY A 229 -11.87 -0.85 -7.90
CA GLY A 229 -12.54 -0.11 -8.97
C GLY A 229 -13.08 1.28 -8.60
N SER A 230 -12.62 1.88 -7.50
CA SER A 230 -12.93 3.29 -7.17
C SER A 230 -11.84 4.25 -7.66
N MET A 231 -12.08 5.56 -7.58
CA MET A 231 -11.12 6.57 -8.08
C MET A 231 -9.90 6.71 -7.18
N THR A 232 -8.74 7.04 -7.74
CA THR A 232 -7.48 7.26 -7.00
C THR A 232 -7.67 8.15 -5.77
N GLN A 233 -6.95 7.85 -4.69
CA GLN A 233 -7.08 8.43 -3.34
C GLN A 233 -8.25 7.88 -2.51
N SER A 234 -9.13 7.07 -3.06
CA SER A 234 -10.21 6.50 -2.26
C SER A 234 -9.82 5.18 -1.59
N SER A 235 -10.18 5.04 -0.31
CA SER A 235 -9.81 3.90 0.54
C SER A 235 -10.82 3.72 1.67
N VAL A 236 -10.74 2.58 2.35
CA VAL A 236 -11.55 2.30 3.54
C VAL A 236 -10.67 1.84 4.70
N LEU A 237 -11.11 2.13 5.93
CA LEU A 237 -10.57 1.56 7.16
C LEU A 237 -11.66 0.70 7.79
N ASN A 238 -11.45 -0.61 7.76
CA ASN A 238 -12.32 -1.60 8.38
C ASN A 238 -11.89 -1.80 9.83
N VAL A 239 -12.86 -1.87 10.74
CA VAL A 239 -12.65 -2.04 12.18
C VAL A 239 -13.55 -3.16 12.70
N LYS A 240 -12.98 -4.05 13.48
CA LYS A 240 -13.64 -5.23 14.03
C LYS A 240 -13.17 -5.50 15.45
N GLY A 241 -14.02 -6.13 16.26
CA GLY A 241 -13.65 -6.58 17.59
C GLY A 241 -13.67 -5.47 18.63
N ALA A 242 -13.17 -5.79 19.82
CA ALA A 242 -13.31 -4.97 21.02
C ALA A 242 -12.00 -4.36 21.54
N LEU A 243 -10.85 -4.74 20.99
CA LEU A 243 -9.53 -4.24 21.42
C LEU A 243 -9.26 -2.80 20.93
N VAL A 244 -10.09 -2.29 20.03
CA VAL A 244 -9.98 -0.96 19.41
C VAL A 244 -11.23 -0.12 19.64
N ASN A 245 -11.02 1.15 19.97
CA ASN A 245 -12.10 2.10 20.21
C ASN A 245 -12.54 2.77 18.90
N VAL A 246 -13.67 2.33 18.36
CA VAL A 246 -14.26 2.84 17.10
C VAL A 246 -14.48 4.37 17.12
N GLN A 247 -14.90 4.95 18.26
CA GLN A 247 -15.11 6.40 18.36
C GLN A 247 -13.78 7.16 18.30
N ARG A 248 -12.71 6.61 18.89
CA ARG A 248 -11.35 7.15 18.78
C ARG A 248 -10.86 7.09 17.34
N VAL A 249 -11.12 6.00 16.61
CA VAL A 249 -10.78 5.89 15.18
C VAL A 249 -11.44 7.00 14.36
N GLN A 250 -12.76 7.23 14.52
CA GLN A 250 -13.47 8.35 13.87
C GLN A 250 -12.85 9.71 14.23
N THR A 251 -12.48 9.92 15.50
CA THR A 251 -11.87 11.17 15.97
C THR A 251 -10.54 11.43 15.26
N ILE A 252 -9.67 10.42 15.18
CA ILE A 252 -8.38 10.53 14.51
C ILE A 252 -8.54 10.72 13.01
N LEU A 253 -9.42 9.96 12.35
CA LEU A 253 -9.71 10.16 10.93
C LEU A 253 -10.20 11.59 10.65
N SER A 254 -11.07 12.13 11.51
CA SER A 254 -11.56 13.50 11.40
C SER A 254 -10.43 14.54 11.50
N LEU A 255 -9.40 14.29 12.32
CA LEU A 255 -8.23 15.18 12.44
C LEU A 255 -7.32 15.14 11.21
N LEU A 256 -7.20 13.99 10.54
CA LEU A 256 -6.34 13.82 9.38
C LEU A 256 -7.03 14.18 8.05
N THR A 257 -8.35 14.21 8.05
CA THR A 257 -9.16 14.43 6.85
C THR A 257 -9.37 15.92 6.57
N THR A 258 -9.36 16.30 5.30
CA THR A 258 -9.71 17.64 4.84
C THR A 258 -11.15 17.99 5.18
N THR A 259 -11.36 19.21 5.68
CA THR A 259 -12.70 19.78 5.94
C THR A 259 -13.52 20.01 4.68
N SER A 260 -12.90 19.93 3.50
CA SER A 260 -13.53 20.07 2.19
C SER A 260 -13.41 18.74 1.44
N THR A 261 -14.14 17.73 1.91
CA THR A 261 -14.07 16.37 1.38
C THR A 261 -14.55 16.29 -0.08
N SER A 262 -13.87 15.49 -0.90
CA SER A 262 -14.29 15.28 -2.29
C SER A 262 -15.48 14.31 -2.38
N TYR A 263 -16.66 14.84 -2.66
CA TYR A 263 -17.88 14.05 -2.89
C TYR A 263 -17.81 13.15 -4.13
N PRO A 264 -17.15 13.53 -5.24
CA PRO A 264 -16.89 12.61 -6.34
C PRO A 264 -16.12 11.35 -5.89
N LEU A 265 -15.08 11.50 -5.06
CA LEU A 265 -14.33 10.37 -4.53
C LEU A 265 -15.19 9.51 -3.58
N LEU A 266 -15.98 10.13 -2.70
CA LEU A 266 -16.90 9.38 -1.83
C LEU A 266 -17.99 8.64 -2.63
N ALA A 267 -18.53 9.25 -3.67
CA ALA A 267 -19.49 8.62 -4.56
C ALA A 267 -18.87 7.42 -5.27
N SER A 268 -17.61 7.53 -5.70
CA SER A 268 -16.88 6.42 -6.31
C SER A 268 -16.69 5.24 -5.33
N LEU A 269 -16.46 5.51 -4.03
CA LEU A 269 -16.39 4.46 -3.00
C LEU A 269 -17.72 3.76 -2.81
N ASP A 270 -18.80 4.52 -2.66
CA ASP A 270 -20.13 3.96 -2.45
C ASP A 270 -20.57 3.10 -3.65
N ALA A 271 -20.31 3.58 -4.87
CA ALA A 271 -20.58 2.85 -6.10
C ALA A 271 -19.71 1.61 -6.28
N ALA A 272 -18.39 1.69 -5.99
CA ALA A 272 -17.49 0.56 -6.03
C ALA A 272 -17.89 -0.52 -5.01
N ARG A 273 -18.24 -0.11 -3.78
CA ARG A 273 -18.75 -1.00 -2.74
C ARG A 273 -19.99 -1.76 -3.21
N ARG A 274 -20.99 -1.07 -3.81
CA ARG A 274 -22.13 -1.76 -4.42
C ARG A 274 -21.68 -2.80 -5.44
N HIS A 275 -20.82 -2.39 -6.39
CA HIS A 275 -20.39 -3.26 -7.49
C HIS A 275 -19.67 -4.52 -7.00
N LEU A 276 -18.76 -4.37 -6.02
CA LEU A 276 -18.06 -5.47 -5.39
C LEU A 276 -19.01 -6.36 -4.57
N ALA A 277 -19.92 -5.77 -3.79
CA ALA A 277 -20.87 -6.55 -3.02
C ALA A 277 -21.86 -7.35 -3.89
N THR A 278 -22.24 -6.86 -5.07
CA THR A 278 -23.19 -7.55 -5.95
C THR A 278 -22.53 -8.49 -6.94
N ASN A 279 -21.32 -8.17 -7.43
CA ASN A 279 -20.68 -8.89 -8.53
C ASN A 279 -19.26 -9.40 -8.19
N GLY A 280 -18.72 -9.07 -7.02
CA GLY A 280 -17.31 -9.27 -6.66
C GLY A 280 -16.82 -10.71 -6.84
N ARG A 281 -17.67 -11.70 -6.57
CA ARG A 281 -17.32 -13.12 -6.78
C ARG A 281 -17.02 -13.43 -8.24
N GLU A 282 -17.87 -12.97 -9.16
CA GLU A 282 -17.68 -13.19 -10.60
C GLU A 282 -16.50 -12.37 -11.13
N LEU A 283 -16.35 -11.12 -10.67
CA LEU A 283 -15.22 -10.26 -11.01
C LEU A 283 -13.88 -10.91 -10.61
N ALA A 284 -13.82 -11.45 -9.39
CA ALA A 284 -12.66 -12.18 -8.88
C ALA A 284 -12.38 -13.45 -9.69
N ALA A 285 -13.39 -14.31 -9.90
CA ALA A 285 -13.22 -15.55 -10.66
C ALA A 285 -12.67 -15.27 -12.08
N ASN A 286 -13.17 -14.23 -12.75
CA ASN A 286 -12.67 -13.83 -14.07
C ASN A 286 -11.22 -13.33 -14.03
N ALA A 287 -10.87 -12.49 -13.05
CA ALA A 287 -9.49 -12.00 -12.89
C ALA A 287 -8.51 -13.13 -12.57
N VAL A 288 -8.89 -14.03 -11.65
CA VAL A 288 -8.11 -15.23 -11.29
C VAL A 288 -7.91 -16.14 -12.51
N ALA A 289 -8.98 -16.43 -13.26
CA ALA A 289 -8.90 -17.27 -14.44
C ALA A 289 -7.96 -16.68 -15.52
N ARG A 290 -8.07 -15.37 -15.80
CA ARG A 290 -7.18 -14.69 -16.74
C ARG A 290 -5.73 -14.70 -16.28
N ALA A 291 -5.49 -14.40 -15.00
CA ALA A 291 -4.15 -14.40 -14.46
C ALA A 291 -3.53 -15.80 -14.46
N GLY A 292 -4.31 -16.85 -14.18
CA GLY A 292 -3.87 -18.25 -14.29
C GLY A 292 -3.48 -18.63 -15.72
N GLN A 293 -4.29 -18.26 -16.71
CA GLN A 293 -3.98 -18.49 -18.13
C GLN A 293 -2.71 -17.75 -18.56
N ALA A 294 -2.63 -16.45 -18.25
CA ALA A 294 -1.47 -15.63 -18.56
C ALA A 294 -0.20 -16.19 -17.89
N ARG A 295 -0.26 -16.60 -16.62
CA ARG A 295 0.86 -17.20 -15.88
C ARG A 295 1.37 -18.49 -16.55
N ALA A 296 0.46 -19.36 -16.98
CA ALA A 296 0.82 -20.57 -17.70
C ALA A 296 1.51 -20.26 -19.04
N GLU A 297 1.02 -19.28 -19.79
CA GLU A 297 1.65 -18.85 -21.03
C GLU A 297 2.99 -18.16 -20.82
N ILE A 298 3.14 -17.33 -19.79
CA ILE A 298 4.41 -16.67 -19.42
C ILE A 298 5.46 -17.71 -19.09
N ASN A 299 5.11 -18.74 -18.30
CA ASN A 299 6.02 -19.82 -17.94
C ASN A 299 6.41 -20.73 -19.12
N ALA A 300 5.74 -20.62 -20.27
CA ALA A 300 6.15 -21.28 -21.50
C ALA A 300 7.13 -20.44 -22.36
N ILE A 301 7.35 -19.17 -22.00
CA ILE A 301 8.28 -18.28 -22.70
C ILE A 301 9.71 -18.51 -22.15
N PRO A 302 10.70 -18.82 -23.01
CA PRO A 302 12.07 -19.06 -22.56
C PRO A 302 12.67 -17.91 -21.75
N GLY A 303 13.29 -18.23 -20.62
CA GLY A 303 13.98 -17.23 -19.78
C GLY A 303 13.06 -16.38 -18.90
N LEU A 304 11.75 -16.60 -18.95
CA LEU A 304 10.79 -16.01 -18.02
C LEU A 304 10.29 -17.04 -17.01
N TYR A 305 10.00 -16.57 -15.81
CA TYR A 305 9.33 -17.36 -14.78
C TYR A 305 8.34 -16.47 -14.02
N CYS A 306 7.12 -16.94 -13.83
CA CYS A 306 6.10 -16.29 -13.03
C CYS A 306 5.64 -17.30 -11.97
N PHE A 307 6.11 -17.11 -10.73
CA PHE A 307 5.79 -18.02 -9.62
C PHE A 307 4.28 -18.13 -9.45
N GLY A 308 3.75 -19.24 -8.97
CA GLY A 308 2.34 -19.44 -8.60
C GLY A 308 2.25 -20.22 -7.29
N GLU A 309 1.45 -21.28 -7.26
CA GLU A 309 1.34 -22.18 -6.09
C GLU A 309 2.67 -22.84 -5.68
N ASP A 310 3.65 -22.88 -6.58
CA ASP A 310 4.97 -23.47 -6.33
C ASP A 310 5.83 -22.68 -5.33
N ILE A 311 5.48 -21.43 -5.02
CA ILE A 311 6.14 -20.65 -3.96
C ILE A 311 5.64 -21.00 -2.55
N LEU A 312 4.53 -21.74 -2.45
CA LEU A 312 3.87 -22.03 -1.19
C LEU A 312 4.57 -23.16 -0.43
N GLY A 313 4.48 -23.12 0.91
CA GLY A 313 4.94 -24.22 1.76
C GLY A 313 5.61 -23.81 3.08
N GLU A 314 5.82 -22.51 3.29
CA GLU A 314 6.39 -21.98 4.53
C GLU A 314 5.42 -21.04 5.26
N GLU A 315 5.68 -20.71 6.53
CA GLU A 315 4.83 -19.79 7.31
C GLU A 315 4.67 -18.40 6.66
N ALA A 316 5.70 -17.93 5.96
CA ALA A 316 5.70 -16.65 5.28
C ALA A 316 5.16 -16.70 3.84
N THR A 317 4.96 -17.90 3.29
CA THR A 317 4.40 -18.19 1.95
C THR A 317 3.22 -19.16 2.09
N PHE A 318 2.30 -18.83 3.00
CA PHE A 318 1.17 -19.69 3.34
C PHE A 318 0.12 -19.73 2.23
N ASP A 319 -0.12 -18.59 1.59
CA ASP A 319 -1.06 -18.43 0.49
C ASP A 319 -0.58 -17.30 -0.45
N TYR A 320 -1.24 -17.08 -1.58
CA TYR A 320 -0.90 -15.99 -2.49
C TYR A 320 -2.10 -15.49 -3.31
N ASP A 321 -2.01 -14.24 -3.74
CA ASP A 321 -2.96 -13.60 -4.65
C ASP A 321 -2.60 -13.92 -6.11
N PRO A 322 -3.35 -14.82 -6.79
CA PRO A 322 -3.07 -15.22 -8.16
C PRO A 322 -3.33 -14.11 -9.18
N THR A 323 -3.92 -12.98 -8.79
CA THR A 323 -4.09 -11.83 -9.70
C THR A 323 -2.82 -11.00 -9.86
N LYS A 324 -1.78 -11.29 -9.06
CA LYS A 324 -0.46 -10.67 -9.15
C LYS A 324 0.45 -11.52 -10.05
N LEU A 325 0.84 -10.97 -11.20
CA LEU A 325 1.79 -11.59 -12.12
C LEU A 325 3.18 -11.00 -11.87
N THR A 326 3.93 -11.59 -10.94
CA THR A 326 5.35 -11.25 -10.76
C THR A 326 6.20 -12.07 -11.71
N ILE A 327 6.82 -11.41 -12.68
CA ILE A 327 7.54 -12.05 -13.78
C ILE A 327 9.03 -11.82 -13.56
N HIS A 328 9.74 -12.89 -13.29
CA HIS A 328 11.17 -12.95 -13.14
C HIS A 328 11.85 -12.94 -14.52
N VAL A 329 12.72 -11.96 -14.75
CA VAL A 329 13.40 -11.68 -16.02
C VAL A 329 14.91 -11.93 -15.98
N ARG A 330 15.46 -12.34 -14.82
CA ARG A 330 16.90 -12.50 -14.60
C ARG A 330 17.60 -13.37 -15.65
N HIS A 331 16.95 -14.44 -16.12
CA HIS A 331 17.52 -15.35 -17.11
C HIS A 331 17.60 -14.77 -18.53
N LEU A 332 16.99 -13.62 -18.78
CA LEU A 332 17.18 -12.85 -20.01
C LEU A 332 18.47 -12.01 -19.98
N GLY A 333 19.16 -11.91 -18.83
CA GLY A 333 20.37 -11.10 -18.68
C GLY A 333 20.10 -9.60 -18.60
N ILE A 334 18.87 -9.21 -18.27
CA ILE A 334 18.44 -7.82 -18.08
C ILE A 334 17.84 -7.63 -16.68
N THR A 335 17.81 -6.39 -16.19
CA THR A 335 17.11 -6.05 -14.95
C THR A 335 15.61 -5.91 -15.18
N GLY A 336 14.81 -5.91 -14.10
CA GLY A 336 13.40 -5.56 -14.21
C GLY A 336 13.20 -4.13 -14.75
N TYR A 337 14.07 -3.19 -14.38
CA TYR A 337 14.04 -1.82 -14.88
C TYR A 337 14.27 -1.73 -16.39
N ASP A 338 15.21 -2.50 -16.92
CA ASP A 338 15.43 -2.61 -18.37
C ASP A 338 14.19 -3.19 -19.08
N ALA A 339 13.57 -4.22 -18.49
CA ALA A 339 12.36 -4.83 -19.02
C ALA A 339 11.17 -3.85 -19.03
N GLU A 340 10.97 -3.11 -17.94
CA GLU A 340 9.94 -2.05 -17.85
C GLU A 340 10.14 -0.99 -18.94
N ASN A 341 11.35 -0.44 -19.09
CA ASN A 341 11.63 0.58 -20.10
C ASN A 341 11.42 0.03 -21.51
N TRP A 342 11.83 -1.21 -21.76
CA TRP A 342 11.62 -1.83 -23.05
C TRP A 342 10.13 -2.01 -23.36
N LEU A 343 9.33 -2.48 -22.40
CA LEU A 343 7.88 -2.65 -22.53
C LEU A 343 7.17 -1.30 -22.79
N ARG A 344 7.59 -0.25 -22.08
CA ARG A 344 7.10 1.11 -22.28
C ARG A 344 7.43 1.64 -23.68
N ASP A 345 8.70 1.58 -24.09
CA ASP A 345 9.17 2.20 -25.32
C ASP A 345 8.71 1.45 -26.58
N LYS A 346 8.56 0.12 -26.50
CA LYS A 346 8.23 -0.73 -27.65
C LYS A 346 6.75 -1.04 -27.78
N PHE A 347 6.07 -1.24 -26.65
CA PHE A 347 4.69 -1.71 -26.62
C PHE A 347 3.72 -0.73 -25.95
N ASN A 348 4.21 0.39 -25.39
CA ASN A 348 3.41 1.32 -24.62
C ASN A 348 2.68 0.61 -23.45
N ILE A 349 3.37 -0.33 -22.82
CA ILE A 349 2.91 -1.06 -21.64
C ILE A 349 3.59 -0.45 -20.41
N GLU A 350 2.78 0.01 -19.47
CA GLU A 350 3.23 0.41 -18.13
C GLU A 350 2.98 -0.74 -17.17
N VAL A 351 4.05 -1.21 -16.51
CA VAL A 351 3.95 -2.22 -15.45
C VAL A 351 3.79 -1.53 -14.09
N GLU A 352 3.30 -2.26 -13.09
CA GLU A 352 3.05 -1.70 -11.75
C GLU A 352 4.35 -1.37 -11.01
N LEU A 353 5.34 -2.27 -11.09
CA LEU A 353 6.67 -2.04 -10.56
C LEU A 353 7.71 -2.86 -11.33
N SER A 354 8.96 -2.43 -11.22
CA SER A 354 10.12 -3.24 -11.52
C SER A 354 11.12 -3.19 -10.36
N ASP A 355 11.86 -4.29 -10.20
CA ASP A 355 13.00 -4.37 -9.30
C ASP A 355 14.22 -4.93 -10.04
N MET A 356 15.25 -5.38 -9.31
CA MET A 356 16.46 -5.92 -9.91
C MET A 356 16.21 -7.12 -10.83
N TYR A 357 15.22 -7.97 -10.52
CA TYR A 357 15.01 -9.23 -11.22
C TYR A 357 13.59 -9.45 -11.73
N ASN A 358 12.63 -8.63 -11.32
CA ASN A 358 11.22 -8.85 -11.58
C ASN A 358 10.54 -7.60 -12.14
N ILE A 359 9.47 -7.85 -12.89
CA ILE A 359 8.40 -6.87 -13.15
C ILE A 359 7.10 -7.40 -12.54
N LEU A 360 6.22 -6.51 -12.08
CA LEU A 360 4.89 -6.86 -11.60
C LEU A 360 3.82 -6.32 -12.53
N CYS A 361 2.93 -7.19 -12.98
CA CYS A 361 1.68 -6.80 -13.61
C CYS A 361 0.50 -7.18 -12.70
N LEU A 362 -0.45 -6.28 -12.55
CA LEU A 362 -1.69 -6.52 -11.81
C LEU A 362 -2.79 -6.92 -12.80
N VAL A 363 -3.50 -8.01 -12.53
CA VAL A 363 -4.71 -8.38 -13.27
C VAL A 363 -5.91 -7.97 -12.43
N THR A 364 -6.73 -7.07 -12.97
CA THR A 364 -7.89 -6.51 -12.28
C THR A 364 -9.18 -6.86 -13.03
N PRO A 365 -10.36 -6.64 -12.44
CA PRO A 365 -11.61 -6.77 -13.17
C PRO A 365 -11.75 -5.81 -14.37
N GLY A 366 -10.89 -4.79 -14.47
CA GLY A 366 -10.86 -3.87 -15.61
C GLY A 366 -10.11 -4.43 -16.84
N ASP A 367 -9.39 -5.53 -16.69
CA ASP A 367 -8.58 -6.13 -17.76
C ASP A 367 -9.37 -7.16 -18.57
N ASP A 368 -9.03 -7.25 -19.86
CA ASP A 368 -9.67 -8.14 -20.83
C ASP A 368 -8.65 -8.98 -21.61
N ASP A 369 -9.13 -9.91 -22.43
CA ASP A 369 -8.29 -10.84 -23.20
C ASP A 369 -7.42 -10.10 -24.24
N THR A 370 -7.83 -8.89 -24.66
CA THR A 370 -7.05 -8.04 -25.57
C THR A 370 -5.82 -7.49 -24.87
N SER A 371 -6.00 -6.89 -23.69
CA SER A 371 -4.90 -6.38 -22.86
C SER A 371 -3.91 -7.48 -22.47
N MET A 372 -4.42 -8.68 -22.12
CA MET A 372 -3.57 -9.84 -21.82
C MET A 372 -2.80 -10.33 -23.05
N GLY A 373 -3.44 -10.38 -24.22
CA GLY A 373 -2.79 -10.76 -25.47
C GLY A 373 -1.65 -9.81 -25.84
N ILE A 374 -1.82 -8.50 -25.62
CA ILE A 374 -0.76 -7.49 -25.85
C ILE A 374 0.43 -7.73 -24.92
N LEU A 375 0.20 -7.96 -23.62
CA LEU A 375 1.26 -8.27 -22.66
C LEU A 375 2.03 -9.54 -23.05
N LEU A 376 1.32 -10.62 -23.38
CA LEU A 376 1.94 -11.89 -23.75
C LEU A 376 2.74 -11.80 -25.05
N ALA A 377 2.27 -11.05 -26.04
CA ALA A 377 3.02 -10.78 -27.26
C ALA A 377 4.31 -10.00 -26.98
N ALA A 378 4.22 -8.96 -26.14
CA ALA A 378 5.38 -8.15 -25.75
C ALA A 378 6.44 -8.99 -25.01
N LEU A 379 6.03 -9.85 -24.07
CA LEU A 379 6.93 -10.71 -23.32
C LEU A 379 7.62 -11.77 -24.20
N ARG A 380 6.93 -12.30 -25.21
CA ARG A 380 7.54 -13.21 -26.20
C ARG A 380 8.64 -12.50 -26.99
N GLU A 381 8.35 -11.31 -27.50
CA GLU A 381 9.34 -10.52 -28.25
C GLU A 381 10.50 -10.04 -27.35
N LEU A 382 10.23 -9.72 -26.08
CA LEU A 382 11.27 -9.41 -25.10
C LEU A 382 12.22 -10.61 -24.92
N SER A 383 11.68 -11.80 -24.71
CA SER A 383 12.46 -13.05 -24.65
C SER A 383 13.29 -13.25 -25.91
N ASP A 384 12.68 -13.21 -27.10
CA ASP A 384 13.40 -13.40 -28.38
C ASP A 384 14.51 -12.36 -28.61
N THR A 385 14.32 -11.16 -28.07
CA THR A 385 15.30 -10.08 -28.15
C THR A 385 16.51 -10.35 -27.28
N TYR A 386 16.35 -10.81 -26.04
CA TYR A 386 17.42 -10.85 -25.05
C TYR A 386 17.99 -12.25 -24.76
N MET A 387 17.21 -13.31 -24.97
CA MET A 387 17.64 -14.68 -24.65
C MET A 387 18.95 -15.02 -25.37
N GLY A 388 19.97 -15.41 -24.60
CA GLY A 388 21.26 -15.87 -25.10
C GLY A 388 22.18 -14.77 -25.66
N LYS A 389 21.81 -13.49 -25.51
CA LYS A 389 22.59 -12.34 -25.99
C LYS A 389 23.26 -11.53 -24.88
N GLY A 390 22.83 -11.66 -23.63
CA GLY A 390 23.43 -10.98 -22.47
C GLY A 390 24.38 -11.89 -21.67
N GLU A 391 25.41 -11.30 -21.06
CA GLU A 391 26.09 -11.94 -19.93
C GLU A 391 25.13 -11.93 -18.74
N ILE A 392 24.85 -13.09 -18.15
CA ILE A 392 24.09 -13.17 -16.91
C ILE A 392 24.97 -12.53 -15.83
N LYS A 393 24.73 -11.25 -15.54
CA LYS A 393 25.34 -10.61 -14.38
C LYS A 393 24.69 -11.22 -13.15
N GLU A 394 25.39 -12.14 -12.50
CA GLU A 394 25.09 -12.49 -11.10
C GLU A 394 25.44 -11.29 -10.21
N LEU A 395 24.63 -10.23 -10.30
CA LEU A 395 24.55 -9.27 -9.21
C LEU A 395 23.88 -10.03 -8.07
N VAL A 396 24.67 -10.59 -7.16
CA VAL A 396 24.17 -11.05 -5.87
C VAL A 396 24.13 -9.82 -5.00
N VAL A 397 22.97 -9.18 -4.90
CA VAL A 397 22.83 -8.01 -4.03
C VAL A 397 22.72 -8.51 -2.59
N GLU A 398 23.79 -8.32 -1.82
CA GLU A 398 23.75 -8.58 -0.38
C GLU A 398 22.98 -7.44 0.30
N ILE A 399 21.74 -7.73 0.70
CA ILE A 399 20.93 -6.76 1.44
C ILE A 399 21.51 -6.63 2.85
N PRO A 400 21.82 -5.41 3.31
CA PRO A 400 22.42 -5.18 4.61
C PRO A 400 21.51 -5.63 5.75
N GLN A 401 22.11 -5.87 6.92
CA GLN A 401 21.35 -6.09 8.15
C GLN A 401 20.50 -4.88 8.51
N ILE A 402 19.42 -5.09 9.27
CA ILE A 402 18.60 -3.98 9.78
C ILE A 402 19.50 -3.07 10.62
N PRO A 403 19.60 -1.77 10.27
CA PRO A 403 20.46 -0.84 11.00
C PRO A 403 20.04 -0.69 12.47
N HIS A 404 21.02 -0.37 13.32
CA HIS A 404 20.74 -0.14 14.73
C HIS A 404 20.00 1.20 14.93
N LEU A 405 18.82 1.15 15.56
CA LEU A 405 18.02 2.32 15.90
C LEU A 405 18.55 2.97 17.19
N SER A 406 19.29 4.07 17.05
CA SER A 406 19.91 4.82 18.17
C SER A 406 18.95 5.83 18.80
N LEU A 407 18.15 6.51 17.98
CA LEU A 407 17.11 7.45 18.42
C LEU A 407 15.74 6.98 17.96
N THR A 408 14.67 7.44 18.62
CA THR A 408 13.34 7.20 18.06
C THR A 408 13.21 7.92 16.71
N PRO A 409 12.40 7.39 15.77
CA PRO A 409 12.21 8.06 14.48
C PRO A 409 11.71 9.51 14.62
N ARG A 410 10.90 9.78 15.65
CA ARG A 410 10.42 11.13 15.94
C ARG A 410 11.54 12.06 16.42
N ASP A 411 12.36 11.60 17.37
CA ASP A 411 13.42 12.43 17.93
C ASP A 411 14.49 12.76 16.88
N ALA A 412 14.82 11.79 16.02
CA ALA A 412 15.74 12.04 14.92
C ALA A 412 15.15 12.98 13.86
N PHE A 413 13.88 12.82 13.52
CA PHE A 413 13.23 13.66 12.51
C PHE A 413 13.11 15.14 12.93
N TYR A 414 12.92 15.41 14.22
CA TYR A 414 12.84 16.77 14.79
C TYR A 414 14.15 17.25 15.43
N GLY A 415 15.20 16.43 15.39
CA GLY A 415 16.49 16.73 16.00
C GLY A 415 17.27 17.80 15.25
N GLU A 416 18.34 18.30 15.87
CA GLU A 416 19.30 19.17 15.19
C GLU A 416 20.14 18.36 14.19
N THR A 417 20.26 18.87 12.96
CA THR A 417 20.88 18.15 11.84
C THR A 417 22.02 18.94 11.20
N GLU A 418 22.99 18.22 10.64
CA GLU A 418 23.98 18.75 9.69
C GLU A 418 23.97 17.95 8.38
N ILE A 419 24.51 18.54 7.31
CA ILE A 419 24.57 17.92 5.98
C ILE A 419 25.98 17.36 5.77
N VAL A 420 26.07 16.08 5.40
CA VAL A 420 27.34 15.40 5.12
C VAL A 420 27.29 14.66 3.79
N PRO A 421 28.43 14.42 3.11
CA PRO A 421 28.47 13.55 1.95
C PRO A 421 28.00 12.13 2.30
N PHE A 422 27.06 11.57 1.53
CA PHE A 422 26.46 10.27 1.82
C PHE A 422 27.51 9.16 1.89
N ARG A 423 28.45 9.14 0.94
CA ARG A 423 29.54 8.16 0.88
C ARG A 423 30.51 8.23 2.07
N ALA A 424 30.49 9.32 2.84
CA ALA A 424 31.32 9.52 4.04
C ALA A 424 30.49 9.51 5.33
N SER A 425 29.23 9.07 5.28
CA SER A 425 28.28 9.15 6.40
C SER A 425 28.26 7.90 7.31
N ALA A 426 29.15 6.92 7.08
CA ALA A 426 29.23 5.73 7.91
C ALA A 426 29.45 6.08 9.39
N GLY A 427 28.70 5.44 10.28
CA GLY A 427 28.71 5.69 11.72
C GLY A 427 27.82 6.84 12.19
N ARG A 428 27.32 7.69 11.29
CA ARG A 428 26.43 8.80 11.63
C ARG A 428 24.99 8.32 11.83
N ILE A 429 24.20 9.07 12.60
CA ILE A 429 22.76 8.80 12.78
C ILE A 429 22.00 9.57 11.70
N ILE A 430 21.28 8.88 10.84
CA ILE A 430 20.49 9.53 9.78
C ILE A 430 19.28 10.26 10.36
N ALA A 431 18.99 11.44 9.83
CA ALA A 431 17.80 12.25 10.20
C ALA A 431 16.72 12.24 9.11
N GLU A 432 17.06 11.75 7.92
CA GLU A 432 16.18 11.58 6.77
C GLU A 432 15.84 10.11 6.53
N PHE A 433 14.90 9.89 5.63
CA PHE A 433 14.62 8.56 5.13
C PHE A 433 15.37 8.30 3.83
N ILE A 434 15.71 7.03 3.59
CA ILE A 434 16.15 6.55 2.27
C ILE A 434 15.34 5.31 1.93
N TYR A 435 14.65 5.34 0.78
CA TYR A 435 13.77 4.29 0.30
C TYR A 435 14.05 3.95 -1.16
N VAL A 436 13.73 2.72 -1.57
CA VAL A 436 13.55 2.38 -2.99
C VAL A 436 12.07 2.56 -3.34
N TYR A 437 11.74 3.27 -4.42
CA TYR A 437 10.36 3.56 -4.80
C TYR A 437 10.08 3.42 -6.30
N PRO A 438 9.14 2.58 -6.74
CA PRO A 438 8.14 1.85 -5.96
C PRO A 438 8.69 0.57 -5.28
N PRO A 439 8.09 0.08 -4.17
CA PRO A 439 6.89 0.59 -3.50
C PRO A 439 7.15 1.59 -2.34
N GLY A 440 8.41 1.95 -2.07
CA GLY A 440 8.76 2.85 -0.97
C GLY A 440 9.16 2.14 0.32
N ILE A 441 9.88 1.01 0.20
CA ILE A 441 10.40 0.27 1.35
C ILE A 441 11.66 0.97 1.89
N PRO A 442 11.75 1.20 3.21
CA PRO A 442 12.90 1.87 3.83
C PRO A 442 14.15 1.00 3.80
N ILE A 443 15.22 1.57 3.24
CA ILE A 443 16.58 1.10 3.50
C ILE A 443 17.04 1.68 4.84
N LEU A 444 16.97 3.01 4.97
CA LEU A 444 17.32 3.76 6.18
C LEU A 444 16.14 4.62 6.64
N LEU A 445 15.99 4.74 7.96
CA LEU A 445 15.00 5.60 8.59
C LEU A 445 15.60 6.48 9.68
N PRO A 446 15.01 7.66 9.96
CA PRO A 446 15.51 8.58 10.96
C PRO A 446 15.77 7.87 12.29
N GLY A 447 16.95 8.12 12.85
CA GLY A 447 17.40 7.55 14.12
C GLY A 447 18.28 6.31 13.96
N GLU A 448 18.43 5.77 12.75
CA GLU A 448 19.33 4.66 12.48
C GLU A 448 20.78 5.10 12.26
N VAL A 449 21.71 4.25 12.69
CA VAL A 449 23.14 4.40 12.41
C VAL A 449 23.42 3.87 11.01
N ILE A 450 24.00 4.72 10.14
CA ILE A 450 24.38 4.36 8.78
C ILE A 450 25.60 3.45 8.82
N SER A 451 25.53 2.23 8.25
CA SER A 451 26.70 1.36 8.07
C SER A 451 27.34 1.53 6.69
N GLN A 452 28.56 1.02 6.52
CA GLN A 452 29.20 0.98 5.19
C GLN A 452 28.40 0.09 4.23
N ASP A 453 27.92 -1.06 4.69
CA ASP A 453 27.08 -1.96 3.89
C ASP A 453 25.79 -1.27 3.40
N ASN A 454 25.20 -0.37 4.20
CA ASN A 454 24.04 0.41 3.76
C ASN A 454 24.41 1.38 2.63
N ILE A 455 25.58 2.02 2.73
CA ILE A 455 26.07 2.96 1.71
C ILE A 455 26.31 2.21 0.41
N ASP A 456 27.03 1.10 0.46
CA ASP A 456 27.37 0.30 -0.72
C ASP A 456 26.10 -0.20 -1.42
N TYR A 457 25.14 -0.73 -0.64
CA TYR A 457 23.83 -1.17 -1.15
C TYR A 457 23.06 -0.04 -1.87
N ILE A 458 22.99 1.16 -1.28
CA ILE A 458 22.29 2.30 -1.88
C ILE A 458 22.99 2.79 -3.15
N VAL A 459 24.33 2.81 -3.14
CA VAL A 459 25.13 3.19 -4.31
C VAL A 459 24.89 2.22 -5.47
N ASP A 460 24.89 0.91 -5.21
CA ASP A 460 24.62 -0.10 -6.24
C ASP A 460 23.24 0.11 -6.89
N HIS A 461 22.22 0.47 -6.10
CA HIS A 461 20.88 0.77 -6.62
C HIS A 461 20.87 2.01 -7.53
N LEU A 462 21.58 3.08 -7.11
CA LEU A 462 21.71 4.29 -7.90
C LEU A 462 22.45 4.04 -9.23
N GLU A 463 23.49 3.21 -9.22
CA GLU A 463 24.29 2.89 -10.41
C GLU A 463 23.51 2.07 -11.45
N VAL A 464 22.56 1.24 -11.02
CA VAL A 464 21.63 0.51 -11.91
C VAL A 464 20.47 1.40 -12.40
N GLY A 465 20.34 2.61 -11.86
CA GLY A 465 19.27 3.55 -12.22
C GLY A 465 17.96 3.32 -11.48
N LEU A 466 17.97 2.52 -10.40
CA LEU A 466 16.78 2.35 -9.58
C LEU A 466 16.44 3.65 -8.85
N PRO A 467 15.14 3.99 -8.75
CA PRO A 467 14.67 5.20 -8.09
C PRO A 467 14.82 5.15 -6.56
N VAL A 468 16.00 5.51 -6.06
CA VAL A 468 16.24 5.80 -4.64
C VAL A 468 15.71 7.20 -4.32
N LYS A 469 14.90 7.33 -3.27
CA LYS A 469 14.25 8.59 -2.86
C LYS A 469 14.31 8.76 -1.35
N GLY A 470 14.01 9.97 -0.88
CA GLY A 470 13.81 10.25 0.55
C GLY A 470 14.63 11.44 1.04
N PRO A 471 15.95 11.51 0.77
CA PRO A 471 16.76 12.68 1.11
C PRO A 471 16.25 13.95 0.41
N GLU A 472 16.49 15.11 1.03
CA GLU A 472 16.25 16.40 0.39
C GLU A 472 17.11 16.60 -0.86
N ASP A 473 18.33 16.06 -0.84
CA ASP A 473 19.17 15.98 -2.02
C ASP A 473 18.68 14.88 -2.96
N ARG A 474 18.22 15.29 -4.15
CA ARG A 474 17.62 14.38 -5.14
C ARG A 474 18.61 13.37 -5.72
N ASN A 475 19.89 13.68 -5.69
CA ASN A 475 20.95 12.81 -6.23
C ASN A 475 21.55 11.89 -5.17
N VAL A 476 21.15 12.02 -3.91
CA VAL A 476 21.68 11.23 -2.78
C VAL A 476 23.21 11.37 -2.65
N GLU A 477 23.76 12.51 -3.05
CA GLU A 477 25.17 12.86 -2.84
C GLU A 477 25.39 13.32 -1.40
N PHE A 478 24.39 13.98 -0.82
CA PHE A 478 24.38 14.48 0.54
C PHE A 478 23.17 13.98 1.33
N VAL A 479 23.36 13.82 2.63
CA VAL A 479 22.28 13.42 3.57
C VAL A 479 22.34 14.25 4.83
N LYS A 480 21.18 14.43 5.47
CA LYS A 480 21.11 14.99 6.83
C LYS A 480 21.33 13.90 7.87
N VAL A 481 22.22 14.22 8.78
CA VAL A 481 22.54 13.40 9.95
C VAL A 481 22.41 14.22 11.22
N ILE A 482 22.20 13.56 12.36
CA ILE A 482 22.12 14.22 13.66
C ILE A 482 23.48 14.82 14.02
N VAL A 483 23.46 16.06 14.53
CA VAL A 483 24.66 16.74 15.03
C VAL A 483 25.23 15.95 16.20
N GLU A 484 26.53 15.63 16.14
CA GLU A 484 27.23 15.00 17.26
C GLU A 484 27.67 16.07 18.26
N GLU A 485 27.18 16.00 19.49
CA GLU A 485 27.69 16.82 20.57
C GLU A 485 29.09 16.34 20.95
N THR A 486 30.08 17.24 20.84
CA THR A 486 31.42 16.96 21.36
C THR A 486 31.40 17.10 22.87
N ALA A 487 31.83 16.05 23.57
CA ALA A 487 32.00 16.12 25.02
C ALA A 487 32.91 17.29 25.37
N ILE A 488 32.43 18.20 26.22
CA ILE A 488 33.26 19.28 26.76
C ILE A 488 34.30 18.61 27.66
N SER A 489 35.54 18.55 27.20
CA SER A 489 36.68 17.99 27.94
C SER A 489 37.10 18.83 29.14
#